data_AF-A0A1P8KQP6-F1
#
_entry.id   AF-A0A1P8KQP6-F1
#
_cell.length_a   1.000
_cell.length_b   1.000
_cell.length_c   1.000
_cell.angle_alpha   90.00
_cell.angle_beta   90.00
_cell.angle_gamma   90.00
#
_symmetry.space_group_name_H-M   'P 1'
#
loop_
_entity.id
_entity.type
_entity.pdbx_description
1 polymer ?
#
loop_
_entity_poly.entity_id
_entity_poly.type
_entity_poly.pdbx_seq_one_letter_code
_entity_poly.pdbx_strand_id
1 'polypeptide(L)'
;MLNQIPLQLISNFASIVLLGILLYRYFQYKKNMDVIEGLVKLKDSNELSEQDKEFIDTNENEYKLQIIKAEGLIKLSKPFFILIVGVIFIFFPFQDAVIHLNVVVVAFIFMQVDKTHKNNIYKLLFDLKKED
;
A
#
# COMPACT_ATOMS: atom_id res chain seq x y z
N MET A 1 31.08 13.26 24.15
CA MET A 1 29.74 12.81 24.53
C MET A 1 28.81 13.05 23.35
N LEU A 2 28.74 12.11 22.41
CA LEU A 2 27.76 12.19 21.33
C LEU A 2 26.42 11.78 21.94
N ASN A 3 25.51 12.75 22.03
CA ASN A 3 24.15 12.59 22.53
C ASN A 3 23.52 11.30 21.96
N GLN A 4 23.25 10.35 22.84
CA GLN A 4 22.37 9.23 22.54
C GLN A 4 20.98 9.83 22.35
N ILE A 5 20.60 10.11 21.10
CA ILE A 5 19.18 10.33 20.78
C ILE A 5 18.48 9.06 21.29
N PRO A 6 17.52 9.17 22.22
CA PRO A 6 16.86 8.00 22.77
C PRO A 6 16.30 7.16 21.62
N LEU A 7 16.59 5.86 21.59
CA LEU A 7 16.16 4.97 20.51
C LEU A 7 14.63 5.02 20.33
N GLN A 8 13.91 5.26 21.42
CA GLN A 8 12.47 5.53 21.44
C GLN A 8 12.08 6.76 20.59
N LEU A 9 12.87 7.82 20.58
CA LEU A 9 12.60 9.04 19.83
C LEU A 9 12.71 8.80 18.32
N ILE A 10 13.70 7.99 17.91
CA ILE A 10 13.84 7.54 16.51
C ILE A 10 12.65 6.65 16.11
N SER A 11 12.28 5.69 16.97
CA SER A 11 11.14 4.78 16.72
C SER A 11 9.80 5.52 16.63
N ASN A 12 9.59 6.53 17.49
CA ASN A 12 8.39 7.37 17.47
C ASN A 12 8.35 8.26 16.23
N PHE A 13 9.47 8.86 15.86
CA PHE A 13 9.57 9.66 14.64
C PHE A 13 9.30 8.81 13.39
N ALA A 14 9.90 7.62 13.30
CA ALA A 14 9.65 6.69 12.21
C ALA A 14 8.16 6.30 12.11
N SER A 15 7.49 6.11 13.25
CA SER A 15 6.05 5.82 13.30
C SER A 15 5.20 6.97 12.77
N ILE A 16 5.53 8.22 13.10
CA ILE A 16 4.85 9.42 12.58
C ILE A 16 5.04 9.54 11.06
N VAL A 17 6.26 9.31 10.56
CA VAL A 17 6.54 9.33 9.13
C VAL A 17 5.74 8.24 8.41
N LEU A 18 5.71 7.02 8.95
CA LEU A 18 4.90 5.92 8.38
C LEU A 18 3.41 6.26 8.35
N LEU A 19 2.88 6.88 9.39
CA LEU A 19 1.51 7.41 9.43
C LEU A 19 1.26 8.46 8.34
N GLY A 20 2.18 9.41 8.15
CA GLY A 20 2.09 10.40 7.08
C GLY A 20 2.07 9.76 5.69
N ILE A 21 2.92 8.77 5.44
CA ILE A 21 2.95 8.02 4.18
C ILE A 21 1.64 7.24 3.98
N LEU A 22 1.10 6.62 5.02
CA LEU A 22 -0.20 5.93 4.99
C LEU A 22 -1.32 6.89 4.58
N LEU A 23 -1.39 8.07 5.21
CA LEU A 23 -2.38 9.10 4.87
C LEU A 23 -2.24 9.59 3.43
N TYR A 24 -1.02 9.88 2.99
CA TYR A 24 -0.77 10.28 1.61
C TYR A 24 -1.26 9.23 0.61
N ARG A 25 -0.93 7.95 0.84
CA ARG A 25 -1.41 6.85 0.00
C ARG A 25 -2.92 6.68 0.02
N TYR A 26 -3.55 6.89 1.18
CA TYR A 26 -5.00 6.88 1.29
C TYR A 26 -5.64 7.96 0.40
N PHE A 27 -5.13 9.20 0.44
CA PHE A 27 -5.64 10.26 -0.43
C PHE A 27 -5.42 9.97 -1.92
N GLN A 28 -4.25 9.42 -2.28
CA GLN A 28 -3.98 9.02 -3.67
C GLN A 28 -4.95 7.93 -4.15
N TYR A 29 -5.20 6.92 -3.31
CA TYR A 29 -6.17 5.87 -3.61
C TYR A 29 -7.57 6.45 -3.80
N LYS A 30 -8.00 7.35 -2.90
CA LYS A 30 -9.30 8.02 -3.02
C LYS A 30 -9.44 8.76 -4.34
N LYS A 31 -8.44 9.57 -4.72
CA LYS A 31 -8.46 10.29 -6.00
C LYS A 31 -8.61 9.35 -7.19
N ASN A 32 -7.89 8.23 -7.20
CA ASN A 32 -7.99 7.24 -8.27
C ASN A 32 -9.37 6.58 -8.29
N MET A 33 -9.95 6.31 -7.12
CA MET A 33 -11.30 5.78 -7.01
C MET A 33 -12.34 6.76 -7.57
N ASP A 34 -12.24 8.04 -7.22
CA ASP A 34 -13.14 9.08 -7.72
C ASP A 34 -13.14 9.15 -9.26
N VAL A 35 -11.97 8.96 -9.89
CA VAL A 35 -11.84 8.87 -11.36
C VAL A 35 -12.54 7.63 -11.91
N ILE A 36 -12.31 6.47 -11.31
CA ILE A 36 -12.93 5.21 -11.75
C ILE A 36 -14.45 5.25 -11.56
N GLU A 37 -14.95 5.81 -10.46
CA GLU A 37 -16.38 6.05 -10.24
C GLU A 37 -16.98 6.97 -11.31
N GLY A 38 -16.21 7.96 -11.79
CA GLY A 38 -16.59 8.77 -12.94
C GLY A 38 -16.75 7.95 -14.21
N LEU A 39 -15.81 7.04 -14.49
CA LEU A 39 -15.87 6.14 -15.65
C LEU A 39 -17.05 5.16 -15.56
N VAL A 40 -17.36 4.65 -14.37
CA VAL A 40 -18.54 3.81 -14.13
C VAL A 40 -19.82 4.57 -14.50
N LYS A 41 -19.96 5.83 -14.07
CA LYS A 41 -21.14 6.64 -14.40
C LYS A 41 -21.28 6.90 -15.90
N LEU A 42 -20.16 7.19 -16.58
CA LEU A 42 -20.15 7.38 -18.04
C LEU A 42 -20.52 6.08 -18.78
N LYS A 43 -20.11 4.93 -18.25
CA LYS A 43 -20.52 3.64 -18.78
C LYS A 43 -22.01 3.40 -18.61
N ASP A 44 -22.53 3.63 -17.41
CA ASP A 44 -23.97 3.48 -17.11
C ASP A 44 -24.85 4.38 -17.98
N SER A 45 -24.34 5.54 -18.42
CA SER A 45 -25.00 6.44 -19.37
C SER A 45 -24.71 6.15 -20.85
N ASN A 46 -23.88 5.15 -21.19
CA ASN A 46 -23.37 4.87 -22.54
C ASN A 46 -22.62 6.06 -23.19
N GLU A 47 -21.92 6.86 -22.38
CA GLU A 47 -21.18 8.06 -22.79
C GLU A 47 -19.65 7.87 -22.73
N LEU A 48 -19.17 6.62 -22.62
CA LEU A 48 -17.74 6.32 -22.69
C LEU A 48 -17.16 6.72 -24.04
N SER A 49 -16.19 7.64 -24.02
CA SER A 49 -15.45 8.00 -25.22
C SER A 49 -14.38 6.95 -25.55
N GLU A 50 -13.87 6.98 -26.79
CA GLU A 50 -12.74 6.12 -27.18
C GLU A 50 -11.47 6.41 -26.34
N GLN A 51 -11.29 7.67 -25.89
CA GLN A 51 -10.19 8.03 -25.00
C GLN A 51 -10.35 7.39 -23.61
N ASP A 52 -11.59 7.29 -23.10
CA ASP A 52 -11.87 6.65 -21.83
C ASP A 52 -11.61 5.15 -21.90
N LYS A 53 -11.98 4.51 -23.01
CA LYS A 53 -11.70 3.09 -23.25
C LYS A 53 -10.20 2.80 -23.33
N GLU A 54 -9.43 3.64 -24.03
CA GLU A 54 -7.97 3.54 -24.09
C GLU A 54 -7.33 3.75 -22.71
N PHE A 55 -7.86 4.70 -21.93
CA PHE A 55 -7.44 4.92 -20.55
C PHE A 55 -7.71 3.68 -19.69
N ILE A 56 -8.90 3.08 -19.78
CA ILE A 56 -9.26 1.86 -19.04
C ILE A 56 -8.32 0.71 -19.38
N ASP A 57 -8.06 0.46 -20.67
CA ASP A 57 -7.20 -0.64 -21.11
C ASP A 57 -5.75 -0.47 -20.64
N THR A 58 -5.20 0.74 -20.81
CA THR A 58 -3.83 1.05 -20.38
C THR A 58 -3.68 0.89 -18.87
N ASN A 59 -4.62 1.45 -18.10
CA ASN A 59 -4.56 1.40 -16.64
C ASN A 59 -4.82 -0.02 -16.10
N GLU A 60 -5.71 -0.82 -16.70
CA GLU A 60 -5.93 -2.21 -16.29
C GLU A 60 -4.62 -3.00 -16.33
N ASN A 61 -3.90 -2.91 -17.45
CA ASN A 61 -2.61 -3.56 -17.65
C ASN A 61 -1.53 -3.05 -16.67
N GLU A 62 -1.47 -1.74 -16.44
CA GLU A 62 -0.53 -1.16 -15.49
C GLU A 62 -0.79 -1.64 -14.05
N TYR A 63 -2.05 -1.60 -13.59
CA TYR A 63 -2.40 -2.03 -12.25
C TYR A 63 -2.19 -3.54 -12.06
N LYS A 64 -2.44 -4.35 -13.09
CA LYS A 64 -2.08 -5.78 -13.07
C LYS A 64 -0.60 -5.99 -12.80
N LEU A 65 0.28 -5.27 -13.50
CA LEU A 65 1.72 -5.34 -13.28
C LEU A 65 2.11 -4.87 -11.87
N GLN A 66 1.48 -3.80 -11.38
CA GLN A 66 1.73 -3.28 -10.03
C GLN A 66 1.32 -4.28 -8.93
N ILE A 67 0.24 -5.04 -9.11
CA ILE A 67 -0.17 -6.10 -8.19
C ILE A 67 0.89 -7.19 -8.14
N ILE A 68 1.35 -7.67 -9.30
CA ILE A 68 2.39 -8.70 -9.39
C ILE A 68 3.65 -8.24 -8.64
N LYS A 69 4.08 -6.99 -8.86
CA LYS A 69 5.21 -6.39 -8.14
C LYS A 69 4.97 -6.32 -6.63
N ALA A 70 3.79 -5.88 -6.19
CA ALA A 70 3.44 -5.78 -4.78
C ALA A 70 3.43 -7.18 -4.10
N GLU A 71 2.87 -8.18 -4.77
CA GLU A 71 2.88 -9.57 -4.27
C GLU A 71 4.29 -10.14 -4.17
N GLY A 72 5.14 -9.87 -5.16
CA GLY A 72 6.56 -10.24 -5.12
C GLY A 72 7.27 -9.62 -3.92
N LEU A 73 7.07 -8.31 -3.68
CA LEU A 73 7.63 -7.61 -2.54
C LEU A 73 7.12 -8.17 -1.20
N ILE A 74 5.82 -8.46 -1.07
CA ILE A 74 5.25 -9.05 0.15
C ILE A 74 5.82 -10.44 0.41
N LYS A 75 5.95 -11.28 -0.63
CA LYS A 75 6.55 -12.61 -0.48
C LYS A 75 8.00 -12.51 -0.03
N LEU A 76 8.76 -11.58 -0.62
CA LEU A 76 10.15 -11.34 -0.26
C LEU A 76 10.29 -10.76 1.15
N SER A 77 9.41 -9.85 1.58
CA SER A 77 9.53 -9.16 2.87
C SER A 77 9.22 -10.04 4.08
N LYS A 78 8.40 -11.09 3.93
CA LYS A 78 8.08 -12.03 5.02
C LYS A 78 9.31 -12.58 5.76
N PRO A 79 10.29 -13.22 5.11
CA PRO A 79 11.49 -13.70 5.80
C PRO A 79 12.30 -12.55 6.45
N PHE A 80 12.36 -11.36 5.83
CA PHE A 80 13.01 -10.20 6.43
C PHE A 80 12.31 -9.73 7.69
N PHE A 81 10.97 -9.68 7.71
CA PHE A 81 10.23 -9.32 8.91
C PHE A 81 10.46 -10.33 10.04
N ILE A 82 10.46 -11.63 9.75
CA ILE A 82 10.78 -12.67 10.73
C ILE A 82 12.20 -12.47 11.29
N LEU A 83 13.18 -12.19 10.43
CA LEU A 83 14.55 -11.91 10.85
C LEU A 83 14.64 -10.67 11.76
N ILE A 84 14.01 -9.56 11.35
CA ILE A 84 13.99 -8.31 12.14
C ILE A 84 13.35 -8.55 13.51
N VAL A 85 12.23 -9.27 13.56
CA VAL A 85 11.58 -9.63 14.83
C VAL A 85 12.51 -10.45 15.71
N GLY A 86 13.16 -11.46 15.16
CA GLY A 86 14.15 -12.27 15.89
C GLY A 86 15.29 -11.42 16.47
N VAL A 87 15.83 -10.49 15.67
CA VAL A 87 16.86 -9.54 16.13
C VAL A 87 16.33 -8.67 17.27
N ILE A 88 15.12 -8.12 17.16
CA ILE A 88 14.53 -7.30 18.22
C ILE A 88 14.46 -8.07 19.55
N PHE A 89 14.00 -9.34 19.53
CA PHE A 89 13.89 -10.14 20.75
C PHE A 89 15.24 -10.61 21.33
N ILE A 90 16.32 -10.64 20.55
CA ILE A 90 17.66 -10.95 21.04
C ILE A 90 18.28 -9.76 21.77
N PHE A 91 18.07 -8.54 21.27
CA PHE A 91 18.73 -7.34 21.77
C PHE A 91 17.93 -6.56 22.84
N PHE A 92 16.62 -6.80 22.94
CA PHE A 92 15.74 -6.04 23.84
C PHE A 92 14.94 -6.95 24.80
N PRO A 93 14.73 -6.51 26.06
CA PRO A 93 13.76 -7.14 26.95
C PRO A 93 12.36 -7.15 26.33
N PHE A 94 11.53 -8.12 26.72
CA PHE A 94 10.20 -8.33 26.14
C PHE A 94 9.35 -7.05 26.08
N GLN A 95 9.34 -6.24 27.14
CA GLN A 95 8.55 -5.01 27.20
C GLN A 95 8.97 -3.97 26.14
N ASP A 96 10.27 -3.79 25.94
CA ASP A 96 10.81 -2.86 24.95
C ASP A 96 10.70 -3.41 23.53
N ALA A 97 10.87 -4.73 23.37
CA ALA A 97 10.72 -5.42 22.09
C ALA A 97 9.31 -5.22 21.47
N VAL A 98 8.26 -5.23 22.30
CA VAL A 98 6.88 -4.98 21.86
C VAL A 98 6.71 -3.57 21.26
N ILE A 99 7.41 -2.57 21.79
CA ILE A 99 7.35 -1.19 21.26
C ILE A 99 7.92 -1.16 19.84
N HIS A 100 9.06 -1.81 19.62
CA HIS A 100 9.70 -1.87 18.31
C HIS A 100 8.92 -2.75 17.31
N LEU A 101 8.20 -3.76 17.82
CA LEU A 101 7.35 -4.62 17.00
C LEU A 101 6.22 -3.83 16.31
N ASN A 102 5.72 -2.74 16.93
CA ASN A 102 4.70 -1.90 16.30
C ASN A 102 5.15 -1.35 14.94
N VAL A 103 6.40 -0.93 14.81
CA VAL A 103 6.93 -0.42 13.54
C VAL A 103 6.93 -1.51 12.47
N VAL A 104 7.31 -2.73 12.85
CA VAL A 104 7.28 -3.92 11.97
C VAL A 104 5.86 -4.23 11.52
N VAL A 105 4.91 -4.24 12.46
CA VAL A 105 3.49 -4.51 12.18
C VAL A 105 2.91 -3.44 11.25
N VAL A 106 3.17 -2.16 11.53
CA VAL A 106 2.70 -1.04 10.69
C VAL A 106 3.27 -1.15 9.27
N ALA A 107 4.57 -1.45 9.13
CA ALA A 107 5.18 -1.67 7.81
C ALA A 107 4.56 -2.85 7.06
N PHE A 108 4.23 -3.94 7.76
CA PHE A 108 3.55 -5.08 7.17
C PHE A 108 2.13 -4.73 6.72
N ILE A 109 1.34 -4.06 7.57
CA ILE A 109 -0.01 -3.57 7.26
C ILE A 109 0.04 -2.66 6.02
N PHE A 110 1.01 -1.75 5.97
CA PHE A 110 1.19 -0.83 4.84
C PHE A 110 1.34 -1.57 3.50
N MET A 111 2.16 -2.62 3.45
CA MET A 111 2.33 -3.42 2.25
C MET A 111 1.02 -4.12 1.84
N GLN A 112 0.27 -4.63 2.81
CA GLN A 112 -1.00 -5.32 2.57
C GLN A 112 -2.10 -4.38 2.08
N VAL A 113 -2.18 -3.17 2.65
CA VAL A 113 -3.11 -2.12 2.22
C VAL A 113 -2.80 -1.69 0.78
N ASP A 114 -1.52 -1.49 0.45
CA ASP A 114 -1.10 -1.12 -0.91
C ASP A 114 -1.49 -2.17 -1.95
N LYS A 115 -1.23 -3.46 -1.65
CA LYS A 115 -1.68 -4.56 -2.49
C LYS A 115 -3.20 -4.53 -2.67
N THR A 116 -3.94 -4.32 -1.59
CA THR A 116 -5.41 -4.30 -1.61
C THR A 116 -5.94 -3.17 -2.47
N HIS A 117 -5.41 -1.95 -2.31
CA HIS A 117 -5.79 -0.79 -3.13
C HIS A 117 -5.57 -1.03 -4.62
N LYS A 118 -4.38 -1.54 -5.00
CA LYS A 118 -4.06 -1.86 -6.40
C LYS A 118 -4.99 -2.93 -6.96
N ASN A 119 -5.27 -3.97 -6.17
CA ASN A 119 -6.16 -5.06 -6.55
C ASN A 119 -7.62 -4.59 -6.73
N ASN A 120 -8.09 -3.69 -5.87
CA ASN A 120 -9.44 -3.14 -6.01
C ASN A 120 -9.56 -2.28 -7.27
N ILE A 121 -8.60 -1.39 -7.53
CA ILE A 121 -8.58 -0.58 -8.76
C ILE A 121 -8.53 -1.47 -9.99
N TYR A 122 -7.64 -2.46 -10.01
CA TYR A 122 -7.54 -3.42 -11.12
C TYR A 122 -8.86 -4.11 -11.41
N LYS A 123 -9.54 -4.64 -10.38
CA LYS A 123 -10.81 -5.32 -10.55
C LYS A 123 -11.88 -4.42 -11.15
N LEU A 124 -11.99 -3.17 -10.66
CA LEU A 124 -12.95 -2.22 -11.20
C LEU A 124 -12.67 -1.89 -12.67
N LEU A 125 -11.41 -1.65 -13.04
CA LEU A 125 -11.03 -1.40 -14.43
C LEU A 125 -11.27 -2.62 -15.32
N PHE A 126 -11.00 -3.83 -14.81
CA PHE A 126 -11.24 -5.08 -15.51
C PHE A 126 -12.74 -5.32 -15.75
N ASP A 127 -13.58 -5.02 -14.75
CA ASP A 127 -15.03 -5.14 -14.86
C ASP A 127 -15.57 -4.08 -15.84
N LEU A 128 -15.08 -2.84 -15.78
CA LEU A 128 -15.40 -1.79 -16.75
C LEU A 128 -15.09 -2.22 -18.19
N LYS A 129 -13.96 -2.88 -18.43
CA LYS A 129 -13.56 -3.38 -19.76
C LYS A 129 -14.39 -4.57 -20.24
N LYS A 130 -14.95 -5.38 -19.35
CA LYS A 130 -15.57 -6.67 -19.68
C LYS A 130 -17.02 -6.59 -20.18
N GLU A 131 -17.71 -5.50 -19.88
CA GLU A 131 -19.12 -5.33 -20.26
C GLU A 131 -19.30 -4.38 -21.45
N ASP A 132 -18.24 -4.16 -22.22
CA ASP A 132 -18.27 -3.69 -23.61
C ASP A 132 -18.24 -4.91 -24.56
#